data_AF-A0A1Q2YVG7-F1
#
_entry.id   AF-A0A1Q2YVG7-F1
#
_cell.length_a   1.000
_cell.length_b   1.000
_cell.length_c   1.000
_cell.angle_alpha   90.00
_cell.angle_beta   90.00
_cell.angle_gamma   90.00
#
_symmetry.space_group_name_H-M   'P 1'
#
loop_
_entity.id
_entity.type
_entity.pdbx_description
1 polymer ?
#
loop_
_entity_poly.entity_id
_entity_poly.type
_entity_poly.pdbx_seq_one_letter_code
_entity_poly.pdbx_strand_id
1 'polypeptide(L)'
;MRGVVTLATALALPEGLPFRDAVVFAAVCVVLVTLVLQGSTLGPLLHHLGLAEDTMVAEEVRLARLKTSKAAMRCLEEAPASPVRDALLRDMKARAKLDEQRIGTPAPDSTAALQARAVEAARDALEELRSDGTIGDDAFHVLEEELDLMELAADPRIRPV
;
A
#
# COMPACT_ATOMS: atom_id res chain seq x y z
N MET A 1 -13.64 -22.89 -8.07
CA MET A 1 -14.47 -24.10 -8.31
C MET A 1 -15.93 -23.76 -8.66
N ARG A 2 -16.57 -22.76 -8.03
CA ARG A 2 -17.91 -22.27 -8.42
C ARG A 2 -17.82 -21.43 -9.70
N GLY A 3 -18.61 -21.74 -10.73
CA GLY A 3 -18.59 -21.05 -12.03
C GLY A 3 -18.21 -21.97 -13.19
N VAL A 4 -16.99 -22.53 -13.17
CA VAL A 4 -16.49 -23.40 -14.25
C VAL A 4 -17.34 -24.65 -14.43
N VAL A 5 -17.73 -25.32 -13.35
CA VAL A 5 -18.57 -26.53 -13.40
C VAL A 5 -19.99 -26.20 -13.87
N THR A 6 -20.55 -25.07 -13.44
CA THR A 6 -21.90 -24.63 -13.83
C THR A 6 -21.97 -24.29 -15.33
N LEU A 7 -20.94 -23.59 -15.84
CA LEU A 7 -20.84 -23.24 -17.25
C LEU A 7 -20.58 -24.47 -18.12
N ALA A 8 -19.69 -25.37 -17.67
CA ALA A 8 -19.42 -26.64 -18.36
C ALA A 8 -20.67 -27.53 -18.45
N THR A 9 -21.47 -27.59 -17.37
CA THR A 9 -22.73 -28.37 -17.35
C THR A 9 -23.78 -27.75 -18.27
N ALA A 10 -23.88 -26.41 -18.31
CA ALA A 10 -24.79 -25.70 -19.21
C ALA A 10 -24.40 -25.90 -20.69
N LEU A 11 -23.10 -25.90 -21.01
CA LEU A 11 -22.60 -26.15 -22.36
C LEU A 11 -22.74 -27.61 -22.79
N ALA A 12 -22.72 -28.56 -21.84
CA ALA A 12 -22.91 -29.98 -22.08
C ALA A 12 -24.38 -30.39 -22.37
N LEU A 13 -25.34 -29.46 -22.34
CA LEU A 13 -26.74 -29.76 -22.67
C LEU A 13 -26.90 -30.16 -24.16
N PRO A 14 -27.72 -31.19 -24.47
CA PRO A 14 -27.95 -31.65 -25.84
C PRO A 14 -28.58 -30.56 -26.73
N GLU A 15 -28.18 -30.51 -28.00
CA GLU A 15 -28.63 -29.48 -28.96
C GLU A 15 -30.13 -29.54 -29.29
N GLY A 16 -30.82 -30.64 -28.97
CA GLY A 16 -32.26 -30.83 -29.22
C GLY A 16 -33.19 -30.35 -28.10
N LEU A 17 -32.67 -29.71 -27.05
CA LEU A 17 -33.45 -29.31 -25.88
C LEU A 17 -34.10 -27.93 -26.12
N PRO A 18 -35.44 -27.80 -26.04
CA PRO A 18 -36.09 -26.50 -26.20
C PRO A 18 -35.60 -25.53 -25.11
N PHE A 19 -35.31 -24.28 -25.48
CA PHE A 19 -34.81 -23.21 -24.60
C PHE A 19 -33.37 -23.36 -24.07
N ARG A 20 -32.51 -24.18 -24.70
CA ARG A 20 -31.08 -24.32 -24.32
C ARG A 20 -30.36 -22.97 -24.17
N ASP A 21 -30.50 -22.07 -25.14
CA ASP A 21 -29.81 -20.78 -25.12
C ASP A 21 -30.28 -19.90 -23.96
N ALA A 22 -31.55 -19.99 -23.58
CA ALA A 22 -32.07 -19.29 -22.40
C ALA A 22 -31.48 -19.84 -21.10
N VAL A 23 -31.27 -21.17 -21.00
CA VAL A 23 -30.63 -21.82 -19.84
C VAL A 23 -29.16 -21.45 -19.75
N VAL A 24 -28.43 -21.43 -20.87
CA VAL A 24 -27.03 -21.02 -20.92
C VAL A 24 -26.88 -19.54 -20.54
N PHE A 25 -27.74 -18.67 -21.08
CA PHE A 25 -27.76 -17.25 -20.73
C PHE A 25 -28.02 -17.04 -19.23
N ALA A 26 -29.03 -17.72 -18.67
CA ALA A 26 -29.31 -17.67 -17.24
C ALA A 26 -28.12 -18.16 -16.40
N ALA A 27 -27.44 -19.24 -16.81
CA ALA A 27 -26.27 -19.74 -16.11
C ALA A 27 -25.11 -18.72 -16.11
N VAL A 28 -24.84 -18.07 -17.23
CA VAL A 28 -23.83 -17.00 -17.33
C VAL A 28 -24.20 -15.82 -16.42
N CYS A 29 -25.46 -15.36 -16.47
CA CYS A 29 -25.93 -14.29 -15.61
C CYS A 29 -25.77 -14.63 -14.11
N VAL A 30 -26.14 -15.84 -13.70
CA VAL A 30 -25.99 -16.29 -12.31
C VAL A 30 -24.52 -16.32 -11.90
N VAL A 31 -23.62 -16.82 -12.75
CA VAL A 31 -22.18 -16.82 -12.45
C VAL A 31 -21.66 -15.39 -12.30
N LEU A 32 -21.99 -14.48 -13.21
CA LEU A 32 -21.56 -13.08 -13.13
C LEU A 32 -22.08 -12.39 -11.85
N VAL A 33 -23.38 -12.53 -11.57
CA VAL A 33 -23.98 -11.94 -10.36
C VAL A 33 -23.32 -12.51 -9.11
N THR A 34 -23.09 -13.81 -9.04
CA THR A 34 -22.45 -14.41 -7.84
C THR A 34 -21.00 -13.99 -7.68
N LEU A 35 -20.23 -13.82 -8.76
CA LEU A 35 -18.86 -13.32 -8.70
C LEU A 35 -18.81 -11.86 -8.24
N VAL A 36 -19.69 -11.01 -8.77
CA VAL A 36 -19.78 -9.59 -8.38
C VAL A 36 -20.24 -9.45 -6.92
N LEU A 37 -21.24 -10.23 -6.52
CA LEU A 37 -21.74 -10.22 -5.16
C LEU A 37 -20.66 -10.73 -4.18
N GLN A 38 -20.01 -11.86 -4.49
CA GLN A 38 -18.94 -12.40 -3.63
C GLN A 38 -17.73 -11.47 -3.57
N GLY A 39 -17.30 -10.91 -4.71
CA GLY A 39 -16.18 -9.97 -4.78
C GLY A 39 -16.44 -8.70 -3.97
N SER A 40 -17.61 -8.08 -4.15
CA SER A 40 -17.97 -6.87 -3.41
C SER A 40 -18.30 -7.12 -1.94
N THR A 41 -18.68 -8.34 -1.55
CA THR A 41 -18.95 -8.68 -0.14
C THR A 41 -17.66 -8.95 0.63
N LEU A 42 -16.59 -9.40 -0.04
CA LEU A 42 -15.34 -9.79 0.61
C LEU A 42 -14.58 -8.59 1.20
N GLY A 43 -14.55 -7.45 0.50
CA GLY A 43 -13.91 -6.22 0.99
C GLY A 43 -14.53 -5.69 2.31
N PRO A 44 -15.85 -5.42 2.35
CA PRO A 44 -16.54 -5.00 3.57
C PRO A 44 -16.44 -6.06 4.68
N LEU A 45 -16.50 -7.35 4.34
CA LEU A 45 -16.40 -8.43 5.32
C LEU A 45 -15.01 -8.52 5.95
N LEU A 46 -13.94 -8.36 5.17
CA LEU A 46 -12.56 -8.28 5.67
C LEU A 46 -12.40 -7.09 6.62
N HIS A 47 -12.97 -5.94 6.25
CA HIS A 47 -12.96 -4.74 7.09
C HIS A 47 -13.75 -4.94 8.40
N HIS A 48 -14.94 -5.55 8.33
CA HIS A 48 -15.78 -5.83 9.48
C HIS A 48 -15.22 -6.90 10.43
N LEU A 49 -14.44 -7.85 9.92
CA LEU A 49 -13.84 -8.91 10.71
C LEU A 49 -12.63 -8.41 11.52
N GLY A 50 -12.22 -7.15 11.36
CA GLY A 50 -11.12 -6.56 12.11
C GLY A 50 -9.80 -7.27 11.85
N LEU A 51 -9.61 -7.81 10.63
CA LEU A 51 -8.29 -8.11 10.11
C LEU A 51 -7.60 -6.75 9.91
N ALA A 52 -7.14 -6.19 11.02
CA ALA A 52 -6.27 -5.04 11.04
C ALA A 52 -5.15 -5.30 10.03
N GLU A 53 -4.74 -4.25 9.31
CA GLU A 53 -3.52 -4.25 8.51
C GLU A 53 -2.45 -5.09 9.20
N ASP A 54 -1.75 -5.92 8.43
CA ASP A 54 -0.75 -6.87 8.92
C ASP A 54 0.42 -6.11 9.59
N THR A 55 0.15 -5.63 10.81
CA THR A 55 1.03 -4.83 11.65
C THR A 55 2.20 -5.67 12.14
N MET A 56 2.13 -7.00 11.96
CA MET A 56 3.24 -7.92 12.23
C MET A 56 4.42 -7.61 11.32
N VAL A 57 4.19 -7.38 10.01
CA VAL A 57 5.26 -7.00 9.07
C VAL A 57 5.82 -5.62 9.43
N ALA A 58 4.96 -4.66 9.75
CA ALA A 58 5.40 -3.32 10.17
C ALA A 58 6.26 -3.36 11.44
N GLU A 59 5.89 -4.21 12.41
CA GLU A 59 6.63 -4.42 13.66
C GLU A 59 7.97 -5.13 13.43
N GLU A 60 8.00 -6.15 12.57
CA GLU A 60 9.23 -6.84 12.18
C GLU A 60 10.20 -5.91 11.45
N VAL A 61 9.70 -5.12 10.51
CA VAL A 61 10.50 -4.09 9.80
C VAL A 61 11.03 -3.05 10.78
N ARG A 62 10.21 -2.62 11.75
CA ARG A 62 10.62 -1.69 12.81
C ARG A 62 11.78 -2.24 13.63
N LEU A 63 11.64 -3.47 14.13
CA LEU A 63 12.64 -4.14 14.94
C LEU A 63 13.93 -4.39 14.15
N ALA A 64 13.81 -4.78 12.88
CA ALA A 64 14.94 -4.94 11.97
C ALA A 64 15.70 -3.62 11.78
N ARG A 65 15.00 -2.52 11.47
CA ARG A 65 15.59 -1.18 11.28
C ARG A 65 16.35 -0.69 12.51
N LEU A 66 15.79 -0.90 13.70
CA LEU A 66 16.44 -0.51 14.96
C LEU A 66 17.72 -1.34 15.21
N LYS A 67 17.67 -2.66 14.95
CA LYS A 67 18.84 -3.53 15.10
C LYS A 67 19.94 -3.21 14.09
N THR A 68 19.60 -3.03 12.81
CA THR A 68 20.59 -2.73 11.75
C THR A 68 21.22 -1.36 11.96
N SER A 69 20.44 -0.35 12.32
CA SER A 69 20.95 0.99 12.64
C SER A 69 21.92 0.96 13.83
N LYS A 70 21.55 0.27 14.93
CA LYS A 70 22.45 0.09 16.08
C LYS A 70 23.74 -0.65 15.71
N ALA A 71 23.66 -1.68 14.87
CA ALA A 71 24.84 -2.41 14.41
C ALA A 71 25.77 -1.51 13.57
N ALA A 72 25.20 -0.71 12.67
CA ALA A 72 25.97 0.24 11.86
C ALA A 72 26.66 1.30 12.75
N MET A 73 25.97 1.87 13.74
CA MET A 73 26.58 2.82 14.67
C MET A 73 27.73 2.19 15.47
N ARG A 74 27.57 0.95 15.95
CA ARG A 74 28.65 0.23 16.68
C ARG A 74 29.89 0.05 15.82
N CYS A 75 29.71 -0.36 14.56
CA CYS A 75 30.82 -0.50 13.60
C CYS A 75 31.58 0.83 13.43
N LEU A 76 30.86 1.96 13.37
CA LEU A 76 31.49 3.29 13.32
C LEU A 76 32.18 3.66 14.63
N GLU A 77 31.62 3.32 15.80
CA GLU A 77 32.22 3.60 17.11
C GLU A 77 33.52 2.81 17.34
N GLU A 78 33.64 1.61 16.76
CA GLU A 78 34.85 0.77 16.77
C GLU A 78 35.92 1.26 15.77
N ALA A 79 35.55 2.11 14.80
CA ALA A 79 36.48 2.65 13.82
C ALA A 79 37.39 3.76 14.42
N PRO A 80 38.62 3.94 13.89
CA PRO A 80 39.54 4.96 14.35
C PRO A 80 38.93 6.37 14.35
N ALA A 81 39.31 7.18 15.33
CA ALA A 81 38.81 8.55 15.44
C ALA A 81 39.18 9.40 14.24
N SER A 82 38.15 9.94 13.59
CA SER A 82 38.27 10.81 12.42
C SER A 82 37.13 11.83 12.44
N PRO A 83 37.37 13.08 12.02
CA PRO A 83 36.32 14.09 11.87
C PRO A 83 35.14 13.60 11.01
N VAL A 84 35.42 12.75 10.01
CA VAL A 84 34.41 12.16 9.12
C VAL A 84 33.54 11.15 9.87
N ARG A 85 34.14 10.29 10.69
CA ARG A 85 33.43 9.34 11.55
C ARG A 85 32.51 10.07 12.52
N ASP A 86 32.99 11.13 13.16
CA ASP A 86 32.24 11.88 14.16
C ASP A 86 31.10 12.70 13.54
N ALA A 87 31.29 13.22 12.32
CA ALA A 87 30.21 13.82 11.55
C ALA A 87 29.12 12.78 11.20
N LEU A 88 29.53 11.61 10.70
CA LEU A 88 28.62 10.54 10.30
C LEU A 88 27.85 9.96 11.50
N LEU A 89 28.51 9.74 12.64
CA LEU A 89 27.85 9.30 13.88
C LEU A 89 26.84 10.32 14.40
N ARG A 90 27.12 11.62 14.27
CA ARG A 90 26.18 12.68 14.66
C ARG A 90 24.94 12.68 13.78
N ASP A 91 25.11 12.55 12.46
CA ASP A 91 24.01 12.46 11.51
C ASP A 91 23.14 11.22 11.78
N MET A 92 23.75 10.04 11.94
CA MET A 92 23.03 8.80 12.25
C MET A 92 22.28 8.88 13.59
N LYS A 93 22.88 9.48 14.63
CA LYS A 93 22.22 9.69 15.93
C LYS A 93 21.06 10.69 15.84
N ALA A 94 21.18 11.72 15.01
CA ALA A 94 20.08 12.67 14.77
C ALA A 94 18.90 11.98 14.06
N ARG A 95 19.16 11.18 13.03
CA ARG A 95 18.14 10.40 12.32
C ARG A 95 17.45 9.38 13.21
N ALA A 96 18.20 8.65 14.04
CA ALA A 96 17.65 7.69 14.99
C ALA A 96 16.68 8.33 16.01
N LYS A 97 16.96 9.56 16.46
CA LYS A 97 16.06 10.30 17.35
C LYS A 97 14.77 10.73 16.66
N LEU A 98 14.83 11.13 15.39
CA LEU A 98 13.64 11.47 14.60
C LEU A 98 12.76 10.24 14.37
N ASP A 99 13.38 9.07 14.16
CA ASP A 99 12.67 7.79 14.08
C ASP A 99 11.96 7.47 15.39
N GLU A 100 12.65 7.59 16.53
CA GLU A 100 12.04 7.36 17.86
C GLU A 100 10.89 8.32 18.17
N GLN A 101 10.98 9.59 17.73
CA GLN A 101 9.90 10.57 17.92
C GLN A 101 8.66 10.29 17.07
N ARG A 102 8.81 9.63 15.91
CA ARG A 102 7.71 9.14 15.07
C ARG A 102 7.14 7.79 15.52
N ILE A 103 7.82 7.05 16.41
CA ILE A 103 7.30 5.81 17.01
C ILE A 103 6.20 6.10 18.05
N GLY A 104 6.11 7.33 18.56
CA GLY A 104 4.93 7.86 19.23
C GLY A 104 3.97 8.50 18.22
N THR A 105 2.66 8.59 18.56
CA THR A 105 1.67 9.32 17.77
C THR A 105 2.27 10.67 17.34
N PRO A 106 2.41 10.95 16.03
CA PRO A 106 2.99 12.21 15.58
C PRO A 106 2.24 13.35 16.25
N ALA A 107 2.97 14.32 16.79
CA ALA A 107 2.32 15.53 17.27
C ALA A 107 1.47 16.09 16.10
N PRO A 108 0.16 16.32 16.30
CA PRO A 108 -0.77 16.63 15.20
C PRO A 108 -0.39 17.89 14.41
N ASP A 109 0.43 18.76 14.99
CA ASP A 109 0.88 20.02 14.40
C ASP A 109 2.34 19.99 13.89
N SER A 110 2.93 18.80 13.74
CA SER A 110 4.27 18.72 13.12
C SER A 110 4.22 19.00 11.63
N THR A 111 5.23 19.69 11.09
CA THR A 111 5.35 19.97 9.64
C THR A 111 5.28 18.68 8.82
N ALA A 112 5.85 17.59 9.33
CA ALA A 112 5.81 16.28 8.69
C ALA A 112 4.40 15.65 8.66
N ALA A 113 3.59 15.84 9.72
CA ALA A 113 2.21 15.37 9.74
C ALA A 113 1.32 16.19 8.79
N LEU A 114 1.53 17.51 8.72
CA LEU A 114 0.82 18.37 7.76
C LEU A 114 1.18 18.04 6.31
N GLN A 115 2.46 17.76 6.02
CA GLN A 115 2.90 17.32 4.70
C GLN A 115 2.33 15.96 4.32
N ALA A 116 2.35 14.98 5.24
CA ALA A 116 1.75 13.67 4.98
C ALA A 116 0.26 13.78 4.64
N ARG A 117 -0.50 14.58 5.41
CA ARG A 117 -1.92 14.85 5.12
C ARG A 117 -2.15 15.54 3.78
N ALA A 118 -1.24 16.43 3.36
CA ALA A 118 -1.34 17.09 2.07
C ALA A 118 -1.05 16.13 0.91
N VAL A 119 -0.09 15.21 1.06
CA VAL A 119 0.20 14.15 0.08
C VAL A 119 -0.97 13.18 -0.04
N GLU A 120 -1.55 12.77 1.10
CA GLU A 120 -2.72 11.90 1.12
C GLU A 120 -3.91 12.53 0.38
N ALA A 121 -4.22 13.80 0.67
CA ALA A 121 -5.25 14.54 -0.05
C ALA A 121 -4.95 14.70 -1.56
N ALA A 122 -3.67 14.78 -1.94
CA ALA A 122 -3.28 14.82 -3.35
C ALA A 122 -3.44 13.47 -4.06
N ARG A 123 -3.19 12.34 -3.36
CA ARG A 123 -3.46 10.99 -3.90
C ARG A 123 -4.95 10.77 -4.10
N ASP A 124 -5.79 11.17 -3.15
CA ASP A 124 -7.25 11.04 -3.27
C ASP A 124 -7.76 11.78 -4.52
N ALA A 125 -7.28 13.01 -4.75
CA ALA A 125 -7.63 13.79 -5.93
C ALA A 125 -7.11 13.14 -7.24
N LEU A 126 -5.91 12.55 -7.22
CA LEU A 126 -5.35 11.85 -8.37
C LEU A 126 -6.16 10.60 -8.72
N GLU A 127 -6.64 9.86 -7.71
CA GLU A 127 -7.49 8.69 -7.90
C GLU A 127 -8.88 9.07 -8.43
N GLU A 128 -9.45 10.19 -7.95
CA GLU A 128 -10.70 10.74 -8.48
C GLU A 128 -10.58 11.06 -9.98
N LEU A 129 -9.50 11.75 -10.39
CA LEU A 129 -9.22 12.08 -11.79
C LEU A 129 -8.99 10.85 -12.67
N ARG A 130 -8.51 9.74 -12.10
CA ARG A 130 -8.41 8.45 -12.82
C ARG A 130 -9.78 7.81 -12.98
N SER A 131 -10.59 7.87 -11.92
CA SER A 131 -11.92 7.24 -11.89
C SER A 131 -12.93 7.90 -12.83
N ASP A 132 -12.81 9.22 -13.05
CA ASP A 132 -13.66 9.98 -13.97
C ASP A 132 -13.16 9.97 -15.43
N GLY A 133 -11.98 9.39 -15.67
CA GLY A 133 -11.35 9.27 -16.98
C GLY A 133 -10.69 10.54 -17.50
N THR A 134 -10.52 11.58 -16.66
CA THR A 134 -9.82 12.82 -17.00
C THR A 134 -8.34 12.57 -17.29
N ILE A 135 -7.72 11.64 -16.56
CA ILE A 135 -6.34 11.21 -16.79
C ILE A 135 -6.26 9.71 -17.14
N GLY A 136 -5.37 9.39 -18.08
CA GLY A 136 -5.04 8.01 -18.46
C GLY A 136 -3.97 7.40 -17.56
N ASP A 137 -3.75 6.09 -17.71
CA ASP A 137 -2.85 5.27 -16.89
C ASP A 137 -1.41 5.79 -16.87
N ASP A 138 -0.89 6.18 -18.03
CA ASP A 138 0.48 6.71 -18.15
C ASP A 138 0.66 8.02 -17.37
N ALA A 139 -0.35 8.92 -17.42
CA ALA A 139 -0.31 10.19 -16.70
C ALA A 139 -0.47 10.00 -15.19
N PHE A 140 -1.29 9.03 -14.78
CA PHE A 140 -1.45 8.64 -13.39
C PHE A 140 -0.13 8.18 -12.78
N HIS A 141 0.59 7.28 -13.45
CA HIS A 141 1.87 6.76 -12.93
C HIS A 141 2.97 7.82 -12.83
N VAL A 142 3.03 8.77 -13.76
CA VAL A 142 3.99 9.89 -13.67
C VAL A 142 3.71 10.77 -12.45
N LEU A 143 2.43 11.09 -12.20
CA LEU A 143 2.02 11.90 -11.05
C LEU A 143 2.18 11.15 -9.72
N GLU A 144 1.94 9.84 -9.73
CA GLU A 144 2.15 8.96 -8.58
C GLU A 144 3.64 8.93 -8.18
N GLU A 145 4.54 8.79 -9.15
CA GLU A 145 6.00 8.85 -8.90
C GLU A 145 6.42 10.24 -8.36
N GLU A 146 5.82 11.33 -8.86
CA GLU A 146 6.09 12.67 -8.36
C GLU A 146 5.64 12.83 -6.90
N LEU A 147 4.46 12.31 -6.53
CA LEU A 147 3.97 12.32 -5.16
C LEU A 147 4.86 11.48 -4.22
N ASP A 148 5.31 10.32 -4.67
CA ASP A 148 6.27 9.47 -3.94
C ASP A 148 7.59 10.21 -3.70
N LEU A 149 8.10 10.93 -4.69
CA LEU A 149 9.30 11.78 -4.55
C LEU A 149 9.08 12.92 -3.56
N MET A 150 7.91 13.56 -3.57
CA MET A 150 7.56 14.58 -2.59
C MET A 150 7.49 14.02 -1.18
N GLU A 151 6.96 12.81 -1.02
CA GLU A 151 6.89 12.10 0.27
C GLU A 151 8.29 11.76 0.79
N LEU A 152 9.19 11.30 -0.08
CA LEU A 152 10.60 11.06 0.24
C LEU A 152 11.35 12.36 0.58
N ALA A 153 11.09 13.46 -0.13
CA ALA A 153 11.70 14.76 0.14
C ALA A 153 11.18 15.43 1.43
N ALA A 154 9.95 15.12 1.81
CA ALA A 154 9.34 15.47 3.09
C ALA A 154 9.88 14.60 4.24
N ASP A 155 10.47 13.43 3.96
CA ASP A 155 11.16 12.63 4.97
C ASP A 155 12.46 13.35 5.40
N PRO A 156 12.55 13.85 6.65
CA PRO A 156 13.74 14.53 7.14
C PRO A 156 14.98 13.64 7.17
N ARG A 157 14.86 12.32 6.95
CA ARG A 157 15.99 11.41 6.75
C ARG A 157 16.77 11.67 5.45
N ILE A 158 16.16 12.29 4.45
CA ILE A 158 16.72 12.42 3.09
C ILE A 158 17.23 13.85 2.84
N ARG A 159 16.79 14.85 3.61
CA ARG A 159 17.31 16.22 3.45
C ARG A 159 18.81 16.31 3.79
N PRO A 160 19.69 16.63 2.82
CA PRO A 160 21.01 17.15 3.16
C PRO A 160 20.80 18.55 3.76
N VAL A 161 21.40 18.79 4.94
CA VAL A 161 21.46 20.11 5.57
C VAL A 161 22.47 20.98 4.85
#